data_AF-A0A1W5CXI1-F1
#
_entry.id   AF-A0A1W5CXI1-F1
#
_cell.length_a   1.000
_cell.length_b   1.000
_cell.length_c   1.000
_cell.angle_alpha   90.00
_cell.angle_beta   90.00
_cell.angle_gamma   90.00
#
_symmetry.space_group_name_H-M   'P 1'
#
loop_
_entity.id
_entity.type
_entity.pdbx_description
1 polymer ?
#
loop_
_entity_poly.entity_id
_entity_poly.type
_entity_poly.pdbx_seq_one_letter_code
_entity_poly.pdbx_strand_id
1 'polypeptide(L)' 'MANLLKLCVPYATPGATYAASITLPGLSIIFVLLRFYTRSLQKNAFGIDDWLMLPALAMVTAMGITLVIGWLQ' A
#
# COMPACT_ATOMS: atom_id res chain seq x y z
N MET A 1 14.44 -31.18 -2.28
CA MET A 1 14.97 -29.79 -2.22
C MET A 1 13.89 -28.70 -2.14
N ALA A 2 12.60 -28.97 -2.35
CA ALA A 2 11.54 -27.93 -2.24
C ALA A 2 11.16 -27.54 -0.79
N ASN A 3 11.46 -28.38 0.21
CA ASN A 3 11.09 -28.13 1.61
C ASN A 3 12.10 -27.28 2.41
N LEU A 4 13.33 -27.07 1.92
CA LEU A 4 14.34 -26.27 2.63
C LEU A 4 14.15 -24.76 2.43
N LEU A 5 13.59 -24.35 1.30
CA LEU A 5 13.23 -22.93 1.04
C LEU A 5 12.07 -22.45 1.93
N LYS A 6 11.25 -23.37 2.46
CA LYS A 6 10.18 -23.04 3.40
C LYS A 6 10.66 -22.55 4.77
N LEU A 7 11.89 -22.88 5.19
CA LEU A 7 12.36 -22.51 6.54
C LEU A 7 13.13 -21.19 6.59
N CYS A 8 13.66 -20.71 5.47
CA CYS A 8 14.55 -19.54 5.45
C CYS A 8 13.80 -18.21 5.38
N VAL A 9 12.51 -18.23 5.07
CA VAL A 9 11.65 -17.04 5.10
C VAL A 9 10.69 -17.23 6.27
N PRO A 10 10.80 -16.44 7.37
CA PRO A 10 9.80 -16.48 8.41
C PRO A 10 8.47 -16.06 7.78
N TYR A 11 7.58 -17.02 7.55
CA TYR A 11 6.23 -16.74 7.08
C TYR A 11 5.58 -15.82 8.11
N ALA A 12 5.29 -14.59 7.70
CA ALA A 12 4.58 -13.65 8.54
C ALA A 12 3.29 -14.32 9.04
N THR A 13 3.07 -14.26 10.35
CA THR A 13 1.84 -14.77 10.94
C THR A 13 0.63 -14.10 10.25
N PRO A 14 -0.50 -14.79 10.08
CA PRO A 14 -1.70 -14.23 9.46
C PRO A 14 -2.01 -12.82 9.94
N GLY A 15 -1.94 -12.59 11.26
CA GLY A 15 -2.17 -11.29 11.87
C GLY A 15 -1.20 -10.19 11.42
N ALA A 16 0.08 -10.52 11.18
CA ALA A 16 1.06 -9.57 10.67
C ALA A 16 0.76 -9.19 9.20
N THR A 17 0.29 -10.15 8.40
CA THR A 17 -0.12 -9.90 7.00
C THR A 17 -1.34 -8.98 6.94
N TYR A 18 -2.36 -9.24 7.77
CA TYR A 18 -3.55 -8.36 7.89
C TYR A 18 -3.19 -6.96 8.41
N ALA A 19 -2.29 -6.88 9.40
CA ALA A 19 -1.83 -5.60 9.92
C ALA A 19 -1.12 -4.79 8.81
N ALA A 20 -0.22 -5.42 8.06
CA ALA A 20 0.50 -4.76 6.97
C ALA A 20 -0.44 -4.34 5.83
N SER A 21 -1.39 -5.19 5.43
CA SER A 21 -2.31 -4.90 4.32
C SER A 21 -3.29 -3.77 4.62
N ILE A 22 -3.54 -3.43 5.88
CA ILE A 22 -4.40 -2.32 6.28
C ILE A 22 -3.57 -1.06 6.58
N THR A 23 -2.47 -1.21 7.33
CA THR A 23 -1.65 -0.07 7.76
C THR A 23 -0.91 0.60 6.61
N LEU A 24 -0.33 -0.17 5.68
CA LEU A 24 0.42 0.38 4.55
C LEU A 24 -0.48 1.16 3.58
N PRO A 25 -1.63 0.63 3.12
CA PRO A 25 -2.55 1.40 2.29
C PRO A 25 -3.19 2.56 3.05
N GLY A 26 -3.53 2.38 4.34
CA GLY A 26 -4.05 3.46 5.18
C GLY A 26 -3.09 4.65 5.27
N LEU A 27 -1.82 4.39 5.58
CA LEU A 27 -0.77 5.42 5.59
C LEU A 27 -0.59 6.05 4.20
N SER A 28 -0.63 5.24 3.14
CA SER A 28 -0.51 5.77 1.77
C SER A 28 -1.60 6.79 1.44
N ILE A 29 -2.86 6.51 1.81
CA ILE A 29 -3.99 7.43 1.62
C ILE A 29 -3.77 8.73 2.39
N ILE A 30 -3.33 8.62 3.65
CA ILE A 30 -3.05 9.79 4.49
C ILE A 30 -1.95 10.66 3.87
N PHE A 31 -0.85 10.05 3.42
CA PHE A 31 0.26 10.79 2.79
C PHE A 31 -0.15 11.44 1.47
N VAL A 32 -0.97 10.77 0.65
CA VAL A 32 -1.52 11.35 -0.58
C VAL A 32 -2.40 12.55 -0.24
N LEU A 33 -3.34 12.41 0.69
CA LEU A 33 -4.19 13.53 1.13
C LEU A 33 -3.37 14.69 1.68
N LEU A 34 -2.34 14.42 2.48
CA LEU A 34 -1.44 15.43 3.02
C LEU A 34 -0.65 16.14 1.89
N ARG A 35 -0.25 15.41 0.85
CA ARG A 35 0.41 15.97 -0.34
C ARG A 35 -0.52 16.90 -1.11
N PHE A 36 -1.77 16.47 -1.33
CA PHE A 36 -2.80 17.32 -1.94
C PHE A 36 -3.09 18.57 -1.06
N TYR A 37 -3.15 18.40 0.26
CA TYR A 37 -3.40 19.49 1.21
C TYR A 37 -2.26 20.51 1.25
N THR A 38 -1.01 20.05 1.35
CA THR A 38 0.18 20.93 1.33
C THR A 38 0.33 21.65 -0.01
N ARG A 39 0.02 21.00 -1.13
CA ARG A 39 -0.02 21.66 -2.45
C ARG A 39 -1.15 22.68 -2.56
N SER A 40 -2.33 22.39 -2.01
CA SER A 40 -3.44 23.36 -1.94
C SER A 40 -3.06 24.59 -1.11
N LEU A 41 -2.31 24.42 -0.02
CA LEU A 41 -1.76 25.52 0.79
C LEU A 41 -0.69 26.32 0.02
N GLN A 42 0.15 25.65 -0.76
CA GLN A 42 1.18 26.29 -1.58
C GLN A 42 0.65 26.96 -2.85
N LYS A 43 -0.65 26.83 -3.17
CA LYS A 43 -1.31 27.37 -4.39
C LYS A 43 -0.56 27.01 -5.68
N ASN A 44 0.16 25.88 -5.69
CA ASN A 44 0.91 25.44 -6.84
C ASN A 44 -0.01 24.68 -7.80
N ALA A 45 0.17 24.85 -9.11
CA ALA A 45 -0.66 24.17 -10.10
C ALA A 45 -0.54 22.65 -9.95
N PHE A 46 -1.69 21.95 -10.03
CA PHE A 46 -1.77 20.49 -10.08
C PHE A 46 -1.00 19.97 -11.30
N GLY A 47 0.26 19.64 -11.09
CA GLY A 47 1.13 19.08 -12.13
C GLY A 47 0.79 17.63 -12.41
N ILE A 48 1.33 17.11 -13.52
CA ILE A 48 1.26 15.69 -13.94
C ILE A 48 1.62 14.73 -12.80
N ASP A 49 2.49 15.19 -11.89
CA ASP A 49 2.91 14.49 -10.67
C ASP A 49 1.75 14.13 -9.71
N ASP A 50 0.71 14.95 -9.60
CA ASP A 50 -0.47 14.64 -8.77
C ASP A 50 -1.43 13.66 -9.47
N TRP A 51 -1.43 13.67 -10.80
CA TRP A 51 -2.23 12.73 -11.58
C TRP A 51 -1.64 11.32 -11.57
N LEU A 52 -0.32 11.20 -11.36
CA LEU A 52 0.39 9.92 -11.12
C LEU A 52 0.16 9.37 -9.71
N MET A 53 -0.16 10.21 -8.73
CA MET A 53 -0.47 9.77 -7.37
C MET A 53 -1.81 9.03 -7.27
N LEU A 54 -2.79 9.41 -8.07
CA LEU A 54 -4.12 8.75 -8.09
C LEU A 54 -4.06 7.26 -8.50
N PRO A 55 -3.43 6.87 -9.63
CA PRO A 55 -3.29 5.47 -10.01
C PRO A 55 -2.31 4.71 -9.08
N ALA A 56 -1.29 5.38 -8.55
CA ALA A 56 -0.42 4.78 -7.53
C ALA A 56 -1.23 4.39 -6.28
N LEU A 57 -2.13 5.26 -5.83
CA LEU A 57 -3.05 4.96 -4.73
C LEU A 57 -3.94 3.75 -5.05
N ALA A 58 -4.52 3.72 -6.25
CA ALA A 58 -5.37 2.61 -6.70
C ALA A 58 -4.61 1.27 -6.77
N MET A 59 -3.35 1.28 -7.19
CA MET A 59 -2.51 0.09 -7.20
C MET A 59 -2.15 -0.37 -5.79
N VAL A 60 -1.85 0.55 -4.86
CA VAL A 60 -1.52 0.21 -3.47
C VAL A 60 -2.73 -0.36 -2.73
N THR A 61 -3.93 0.19 -2.97
CA THR A 61 -5.17 -0.39 -2.39
C THR A 61 -5.47 -1.76 -3.00
N ALA A 62 -5.28 -1.93 -4.31
CA ALA A 62 -5.41 -3.24 -4.97
C ALA A 62 -4.40 -4.28 -4.43
N MET A 63 -3.15 -3.87 -4.14
CA MET A 63 -2.16 -4.72 -3.47
C MET A 63 -2.61 -5.11 -2.06
N GLY A 64 -3.13 -4.17 -1.27
CA GLY A 64 -3.69 -4.48 0.04
C GLY A 64 -4.83 -5.50 -0.02
N ILE A 65 -5.73 -5.34 -0.99
CA ILE A 65 -6.87 -6.26 -1.21
C ILE A 65 -6.38 -7.65 -1.62
N THR A 66 -5.42 -7.74 -2.55
CA THR A 66 -4.86 -9.02 -3.01
C THR A 66 -4.07 -9.75 -1.93
N LEU A 67 -3.40 -9.02 -1.02
CA LEU A 67 -2.75 -9.61 0.16
C LEU A 67 -3.77 -10.24 1.13
N VAL A 68 -4.95 -9.64 1.28
CA VAL A 68 -6.05 -10.18 2.10
C VAL A 68 -6.69 -11.40 1.44
N ILE A 69 -7.00 -11.32 0.15
CA ILE A 69 -7.65 -12.40 -0.60
C ILE A 69 -6.70 -13.59 -0.78
N GLY A 70 -5.42 -13.34 -1.06
CA GLY A 70 -4.42 -14.40 -1.23
C GLY A 70 -4.15 -15.21 0.04
N TRP A 71 -4.52 -14.68 1.22
CA TRP A 71 -4.49 -15.43 2.47
C TRP A 71 -5.74 -16.30 2.67
N LEU A 72 -6.85 -15.97 2.01
CA LEU A 72 -8.11 -16.72 2.08
C LEU A 72 -8.11 -17.97 1.19
N GLN A 73 -7.15 -18.08 0.25
CA GLN A 73 -6.90 -19.25 -0.62
C GLN A 73 -5.88 -20.21 0.00
#